data_AF-A0A261KS03-F1
#
_entry.id   AF-A0A261KS03-F1
#
_cell.length_a   1.000
_cell.length_b   1.000
_cell.length_c   1.000
_cell.angle_alpha   90.00
_cell.angle_beta   90.00
_cell.angle_gamma   90.00
#
_symmetry.space_group_name_H-M   'P 1'
#
loop_
_entity.id
_entity.type
_entity.pdbx_description
1 polymer ?
#
loop_
_entity_poly.entity_id
_entity_poly.type
_entity_poly.pdbx_seq_one_letter_code
_entity_poly.pdbx_strand_id
1 'polypeptide(L)' 'MSELEKQVISHLATETKPVTISTLLDNLQIPPSDLLNIIKSLQRRSLIEKQENNFTLLPLLKEYVLSN' A
#
# COMPACT_ATOMS: atom_id res chain seq x y z
N MET A 1 5.79 5.86 -10.71
CA MET A 1 4.88 5.80 -9.54
C MET A 1 4.39 7.20 -9.24
N SER A 2 3.10 7.38 -8.92
CA SER A 2 2.56 8.67 -8.47
C SER A 2 2.93 8.95 -7.00
N GLU A 3 2.78 10.20 -6.56
CA GLU A 3 3.06 10.60 -5.18
C GLU A 3 2.16 9.85 -4.18
N LEU A 4 0.88 9.68 -4.50
CA LEU A 4 -0.06 8.91 -3.70
C LEU A 4 0.31 7.41 -3.65
N GLU A 5 0.76 6.82 -4.77
CA GLU A 5 1.28 5.45 -4.78
C GLU A 5 2.47 5.30 -3.82
N LYS A 6 3.39 6.28 -3.80
CA LYS A 6 4.53 6.27 -2.87
C LYS A 6 4.11 6.42 -1.41
N GLN A 7 3.12 7.26 -1.11
CA GLN A 7 2.60 7.41 0.24
C GLN A 7 1.97 6.10 0.73
N VAL A 8 1.14 5.44 -0.10
CA VAL A 8 0.54 4.15 0.24
C VAL A 8 1.63 3.10 0.46
N ILE A 9 2.64 3.01 -0.42
CA ILE A 9 3.75 2.06 -0.24
C ILE A 9 4.53 2.36 1.04
N SER A 10 4.85 3.63 1.31
CA SER A 10 5.61 4.02 2.50
C SER A 10 4.85 3.67 3.77
N HIS A 11 3.54 3.91 3.79
CA HIS A 11 2.68 3.52 4.90
C HIS A 11 2.63 1.99 5.06
N LEU A 12 2.41 1.24 3.99
CA LEU A 12 2.46 -0.23 4.02
C LEU A 12 3.83 -0.79 4.43
N ALA A 13 4.93 -0.09 4.12
CA ALA A 13 6.28 -0.46 4.53
C ALA A 13 6.49 -0.25 6.03
N THR A 14 5.98 0.84 6.60
CA THR A 14 6.04 1.11 8.05
C THR A 14 5.14 0.17 8.85
N GLU A 15 4.03 -0.27 8.26
CA GLU A 15 3.12 -1.20 8.91
C GLU A 15 3.72 -2.61 8.98
N THR A 16 3.76 -3.18 10.19
CA THR A 16 4.19 -4.57 10.44
C THR A 16 3.08 -5.59 10.19
N LYS A 17 1.83 -5.14 10.10
CA LYS A 17 0.66 -6.01 9.94
C LYS A 17 -0.03 -5.74 8.60
N PRO A 18 -0.75 -6.71 8.04
CA PRO A 18 -1.60 -6.49 6.88
C PRO A 18 -2.64 -5.40 7.19
N VAL A 19 -2.77 -4.43 6.29
CA VAL A 19 -3.56 -3.21 6.49
C VAL A 19 -4.83 -3.26 5.64
N THR A 20 -5.98 -2.86 6.18
CA THR A 20 -7.24 -2.84 5.41
C THR A 20 -7.38 -1.57 4.57
N ILE A 21 -8.27 -1.58 3.58
CA ILE A 21 -8.66 -0.36 2.86
C ILE A 21 -9.19 0.70 3.81
N SER A 22 -10.03 0.34 4.79
CA SER A 22 -10.56 1.30 5.75
C SER A 22 -9.45 2.02 6.52
N THR A 23 -8.48 1.28 7.03
CA THR A 23 -7.32 1.85 7.73
C THR A 23 -6.52 2.80 6.85
N LEU A 24 -6.32 2.46 5.58
CA LEU A 24 -5.64 3.32 4.61
C LEU A 24 -6.43 4.61 4.32
N LEU A 25 -7.76 4.53 4.27
CA LEU A 25 -8.62 5.71 4.10
C LEU A 25 -8.56 6.64 5.31
N ASP A 26 -8.62 6.07 6.51
CA ASP A 26 -8.51 6.83 7.77
C ASP A 26 -7.13 7.51 7.91
N ASN A 27 -6.04 6.81 7.57
CA ASN A 27 -4.68 7.32 7.77
C ASN A 27 -4.23 8.30 6.68
N LEU A 28 -4.54 8.03 5.42
CA LEU A 28 -3.98 8.79 4.29
C LEU A 28 -4.92 9.89 3.78
N GLN A 29 -6.18 9.95 4.27
CA GLN A 29 -7.21 10.91 3.82
C GLN A 29 -7.37 10.95 2.29
N ILE A 30 -7.14 9.81 1.61
CA ILE A 30 -7.22 9.68 0.16
C ILE A 30 -8.68 9.38 -0.21
N PRO A 31 -9.21 9.94 -1.33
CA PRO A 31 -10.50 9.52 -1.85
C PRO A 31 -10.58 8.00 -2.08
N PRO A 32 -11.69 7.32 -1.70
CA PRO A 32 -11.84 5.88 -1.89
C PRO A 32 -11.59 5.41 -3.32
N SER A 33 -12.04 6.20 -4.30
CA SER A 33 -11.84 5.95 -5.73
C SER A 33 -10.37 5.91 -6.12
N ASP A 34 -9.57 6.85 -5.61
CA ASP A 34 -8.14 6.95 -5.88
C ASP A 34 -7.37 5.84 -5.17
N LEU A 35 -7.70 5.56 -3.91
CA LEU A 35 -7.07 4.47 -3.17
C LEU A 35 -7.30 3.13 -3.86
N LEU A 36 -8.51 2.85 -4.33
CA LEU A 36 -8.81 1.62 -5.07
C LEU A 36 -8.03 1.52 -6.38
N ASN A 37 -7.88 2.64 -7.10
CA ASN A 37 -7.06 2.68 -8.32
C ASN A 37 -5.58 2.45 -8.02
N ILE A 38 -5.07 3.03 -6.93
CA ILE A 38 -3.69 2.84 -6.46
C ILE A 38 -3.48 1.37 -6.09
N ILE A 39 -4.31 0.79 -5.22
CA ILE A 39 -4.23 -0.62 -4.82
C ILE A 39 -4.25 -1.54 -6.05
N LYS A 40 -5.14 -1.30 -7.03
CA LYS A 40 -5.18 -2.06 -8.28
C LYS A 40 -3.89 -1.91 -9.10
N SER A 41 -3.37 -0.69 -9.23
CA SER A 41 -2.10 -0.41 -9.92
C SER A 41 -0.92 -1.13 -9.25
N LEU A 42 -0.85 -1.07 -7.92
CA LEU A 42 0.16 -1.74 -7.10
C LEU A 42 0.06 -3.26 -7.19
N GLN A 43 -1.14 -3.84 -7.14
CA GLN A 43 -1.34 -5.28 -7.34
C GLN A 43 -0.94 -5.71 -8.76
N ARG A 44 -1.31 -4.94 -9.80
CA ARG A 44 -0.96 -5.27 -11.18
C ARG A 44 0.56 -5.30 -11.40
N ARG A 45 1.29 -4.46 -10.67
CA ARG A 45 2.75 -4.42 -10.69
C ARG A 45 3.41 -5.42 -9.74
N SER A 46 2.63 -6.27 -9.07
CA SER A 46 3.09 -7.18 -8.02
C SER A 46 3.93 -6.45 -6.99
N LEU A 47 3.43 -5.30 -6.50
CA LEU A 47 4.09 -4.53 -5.44
C LEU A 47 3.50 -4.82 -4.05
N ILE A 48 2.20 -5.14 -4.01
CA ILE A 48 1.47 -5.48 -2.79
C ILE A 48 0.80 -6.83 -2.95
N GLU A 49 0.69 -7.56 -1.84
CA GLU A 49 -0.08 -8.79 -1.75
C GLU A 49 -1.41 -8.52 -1.06
N LYS A 50 -2.47 -9.14 -1.58
CA LYS A 50 -3.79 -9.12 -0.96
C LYS A 50 -3.99 -10.41 -0.17
N GLN A 51 -4.12 -10.29 1.15
CA GLN A 51 -4.47 -11.37 2.06
C GLN A 51 -5.91 -11.18 2.53
N GLU A 52 -6.85 -11.90 1.92
CA GLU A 52 -8.30 -11.80 2.18
C GLU A 52 -8.84 -10.37 2.01
N ASN A 53 -8.95 -9.63 3.12
CA ASN A 53 -9.41 -8.24 3.18
C ASN A 53 -8.29 -7.23 3.50
N ASN A 54 -7.06 -7.71 3.67
CA ASN A 54 -5.90 -6.91 4.02
C ASN A 54 -4.90 -6.85 2.87
N PHE A 55 -4.06 -5.83 2.91
CA PHE A 55 -3.00 -5.57 1.96
C PHE A 55 -1.68 -5.47 2.72
N THR A 56 -0.66 -6.15 2.21
CA THR A 56 0.70 -6.05 2.72
C THR A 56 1.62 -5.71 1.57
N LEU A 57 2.67 -4.96 1.87
CA LEU A 57 3.78 -4.79 0.94
C LEU A 57 4.57 -6.11 0.87
N LEU A 58 5.11 -6.44 -0.31
CA LEU A 58 6.04 -7.56 -0.41
C LEU A 58 7.27 -7.32 0.47
N PRO A 59 7.79 -8.35 1.17
CA PRO A 59 8.96 -8.21 2.03
C PRO A 59 10.16 -7.57 1.32
N LEU A 60 10.39 -7.94 0.06
CA LEU A 60 11.46 -7.39 -0.78
C LEU A 60 11.32 -5.89 -1.03
N LEU A 61 10.10 -5.40 -1.20
CA LEU A 61 9.83 -3.98 -1.40
C LEU A 61 9.89 -3.20 -0.09
N LYS A 62 9.48 -3.84 1.01
CA LYS A 62 9.61 -3.26 2.34
C LYS A 62 11.08 -2.98 2.66
N GLU A 63 11.96 -3.94 2.42
CA GLU A 63 13.41 -3.75 2.54
C GLU A 63 13.93 -2.64 1.60
N TYR A 64 13.45 -2.59 0.35
CA TYR A 64 13.84 -1.54 -0.60
C TYR A 64 13.45 -0.13 -0.15
N VAL A 65 12.26 0.02 0.44
CA VAL A 65 11.74 1.31 0.93
C VAL A 65 12.41 1.72 2.24
N LEU A 66 12.77 0.77 3.10
CA LEU A 66 13.44 1.04 4.37
C LEU A 66 14.96 1.23 4.23
N SER A 67 15.58 0.65 3.21
CA SER A 67 17.03 0.72 2.99
C SER A 67 17.51 1.98 2.24
N ASN A 68 16.60 2.88 1.84
CA ASN A 68 16.92 4.04 0.99
C ASN A 68 16.20 5.30 1.45
#